data_AF-A0A7V2X8P9-F1
#
_entry.id   AF-A0A7V2X8P9-F1
#
_cell.length_a   1.000
_cell.length_b   1.000
_cell.length_c   1.000
_cell.angle_alpha   90.00
_cell.angle_beta   90.00
_cell.angle_gamma   90.00
#
_symmetry.space_group_name_H-M   'P 1'
#
loop_
_entity.id
_entity.type
_entity.pdbx_description
1 polymer ?
#
loop_
_entity_poly.entity_id
_entity_poly.type
_entity_poly.pdbx_seq_one_letter_code
_entity_poly.pdbx_strand_id
1 'polypeptide(L)'
;DYTSEHGVVMMARPTYLKIFGDRTLNSLGIFLDADTPRRDELLAEVRERAKRRGLPVYTRGQLHGSILSVFDSTFAVTRSMRWMTILVAFFGIAGALLTLFMERQKEFGIYRALGFSTRQVAAMTLLEGLGMGVVSFLLSVGVGTGLAWILIRVINLRSFNWTIFFHWDAFPYLAAAAVAVLASLGAAAYPIRKVYRTYPQLQIREE
;
A
#
# COMPACT_ATOMS: atom_id res chain seq x y z
N ASP A 1 5.45 23.67 -12.05
CA ASP A 1 4.69 23.88 -13.28
C ASP A 1 4.79 22.61 -14.12
N TYR A 2 3.71 21.83 -14.22
CA TYR A 2 3.70 20.46 -14.77
C TYR A 2 3.08 20.38 -16.18
N THR A 3 2.89 21.52 -16.86
CA THR A 3 2.08 21.62 -18.07
C THR A 3 2.85 21.48 -19.37
N SER A 4 4.19 21.47 -19.36
CA SER A 4 5.01 21.30 -20.58
C SER A 4 6.44 20.84 -20.27
N GLU A 5 6.91 19.78 -20.93
CA GLU A 5 8.32 19.34 -20.90
C GLU A 5 9.27 20.31 -21.65
N HIS A 6 8.72 21.15 -22.53
CA HIS A 6 9.49 22.04 -23.42
C HIS A 6 9.30 23.52 -23.10
N GLY A 7 8.74 23.85 -21.92
CA GLY A 7 8.42 25.23 -21.54
C GLY A 7 7.09 25.72 -22.11
N VAL A 8 6.58 26.83 -21.56
CA VAL A 8 5.29 27.40 -21.95
C VAL A 8 5.52 28.84 -22.40
N VAL A 9 5.04 29.19 -23.60
CA VAL A 9 4.99 30.57 -24.09
C VAL A 9 3.54 31.02 -24.10
N MET A 10 3.23 32.09 -23.38
CA MET A 10 1.91 32.71 -23.40
C MET A 10 1.94 33.92 -24.34
N MET A 11 0.94 34.03 -25.21
CA MET A 11 0.83 35.18 -26.13
C MET A 11 -0.63 35.56 -26.38
N ALA A 12 -0.86 36.83 -26.71
CA ALA A 12 -2.19 37.32 -27.02
C ALA A 12 -2.72 36.69 -28.32
N ARG A 13 -4.01 36.30 -28.34
CA ARG A 13 -4.66 35.69 -29.51
C ARG A 13 -4.58 36.53 -30.80
N PRO A 14 -4.73 37.87 -30.76
CA PRO A 14 -4.56 38.69 -31.97
C PRO A 14 -3.16 38.57 -32.58
N THR A 15 -2.12 38.50 -31.73
CA THR A 15 -0.73 38.31 -32.14
C THR A 15 -0.52 36.93 -32.75
N TYR A 16 -1.07 35.89 -32.13
CA TYR A 16 -1.03 34.52 -32.66
C TYR A 16 -1.67 34.42 -34.05
N LEU A 17 -2.85 35.01 -34.23
CA LEU A 17 -3.55 35.03 -35.51
C LEU A 17 -2.76 35.75 -36.61
N LYS A 18 -2.09 36.86 -36.27
CA LYS A 18 -1.28 37.62 -37.23
C LYS A 18 -0.04 36.84 -37.68
N ILE A 19 0.59 36.09 -36.78
CA ILE A 19 1.84 35.37 -37.05
C ILE A 19 1.57 34.03 -37.76
N PHE A 20 0.60 33.25 -37.27
CA PHE A 20 0.38 31.88 -37.71
C PHE A 20 -0.81 31.70 -38.66
N GLY A 21 -1.74 32.66 -38.72
CA GLY A 21 -2.94 32.57 -39.56
C GLY A 21 -3.95 31.49 -39.12
N ASP A 22 -3.68 30.75 -38.05
CA ASP A 22 -4.50 29.64 -37.59
C ASP A 22 -5.70 30.12 -36.75
N ARG A 23 -6.90 29.85 -37.27
CA ARG A 23 -8.18 30.22 -36.66
C ARG A 23 -8.78 29.13 -35.77
N THR A 24 -8.17 27.96 -35.69
CA THR A 24 -8.66 26.86 -34.85
C THR A 24 -8.50 27.18 -33.36
N LEU A 25 -9.37 26.59 -32.53
CA LEU A 25 -9.38 26.73 -31.08
C LEU A 25 -9.34 25.33 -30.47
N ASN A 26 -8.29 25.05 -29.69
CA ASN A 26 -8.10 23.74 -29.07
C ASN A 26 -8.84 23.63 -27.74
N SER A 27 -8.91 24.72 -26.98
CA SER A 27 -9.61 24.77 -25.70
C SER A 27 -10.19 26.16 -25.45
N LEU A 28 -11.33 26.22 -24.78
CA LEU A 28 -11.97 27.44 -24.34
C LEU A 28 -12.13 27.38 -22.82
N GLY A 29 -11.42 28.26 -22.11
CA GLY A 29 -11.60 28.44 -20.68
C GLY A 29 -12.70 29.45 -20.40
N ILE A 30 -13.74 29.05 -19.69
CA ILE A 30 -14.77 29.95 -19.18
C ILE A 30 -14.56 30.07 -17.68
N PHE A 31 -14.27 31.29 -17.22
CA PHE A 31 -14.09 31.60 -15.81
C PHE A 31 -15.36 32.27 -15.30
N LEU A 32 -15.95 31.72 -14.23
CA LEU A 32 -17.07 32.34 -13.52
C LEU A 32 -16.61 32.66 -12.11
N ASP A 33 -16.91 33.87 -11.65
CA ASP A 33 -16.63 34.29 -10.27
C ASP A 33 -17.52 33.56 -9.27
N ALA A 34 -16.96 33.26 -8.10
CA ALA A 34 -17.60 32.44 -7.07
C ALA A 34 -18.90 33.06 -6.53
N ASP A 35 -19.01 34.39 -6.52
CA ASP A 35 -20.15 35.14 -5.95
C ASP A 35 -21.33 35.32 -6.92
N THR A 36 -21.30 34.68 -8.09
CA THR A 36 -22.37 34.82 -9.08
C THR A 36 -23.63 34.05 -8.62
N PRO A 37 -24.78 34.71 -8.35
CA PRO A 37 -25.97 34.06 -7.77
C PRO A 37 -26.63 32.99 -8.65
N ARG A 38 -26.26 32.91 -9.93
CA ARG A 38 -26.80 31.97 -10.94
C ARG A 38 -25.74 31.08 -11.57
N ARG A 39 -24.64 30.83 -10.86
CA ARG A 39 -23.49 30.06 -11.38
C ARG A 39 -23.90 28.68 -11.88
N ASP A 40 -24.69 27.93 -11.12
CA ASP A 40 -25.07 26.55 -11.48
C ASP A 40 -26.02 26.50 -12.68
N GLU A 41 -26.95 27.46 -12.78
CA GLU A 41 -27.83 27.62 -13.95
C GLU A 41 -27.03 27.95 -15.22
N LEU A 42 -26.09 28.90 -15.13
CA LEU A 42 -25.21 29.26 -16.23
C LEU A 42 -24.30 28.10 -16.66
N LEU A 43 -23.75 27.35 -15.70
CA LEU A 43 -22.96 26.15 -15.99
C LEU A 43 -23.80 25.09 -16.70
N ALA A 44 -25.04 24.86 -16.27
CA ALA A 44 -25.96 23.93 -16.92
C ALA A 44 -26.30 24.37 -18.34
N GLU A 45 -26.57 25.65 -18.56
CA GLU A 45 -26.90 26.21 -19.87
C GLU A 45 -25.71 26.10 -20.84
N VAL A 46 -24.50 26.47 -20.39
CA VAL A 46 -23.27 26.34 -21.17
C VAL A 46 -23.02 24.88 -21.55
N ARG A 47 -23.20 23.96 -20.60
CA ARG A 47 -23.05 22.52 -20.83
C ARG A 47 -24.03 22.01 -21.89
N GLU A 48 -25.28 22.45 -21.84
CA GLU A 48 -26.31 22.03 -22.80
C GLU A 48 -26.08 22.60 -24.21
N ARG A 49 -25.68 23.87 -24.30
CA ARG A 49 -25.29 24.50 -25.58
C ARG A 49 -24.07 23.82 -26.20
N ALA A 50 -23.09 23.42 -25.39
CA ALA A 50 -21.89 22.74 -25.87
C ALA A 50 -22.18 21.28 -26.28
N LYS A 51 -23.00 20.56 -25.51
CA LYS A 51 -23.42 19.19 -25.83
C LYS A 51 -24.17 19.12 -27.17
N ARG A 52 -25.05 20.09 -27.44
CA ARG A 52 -25.74 20.23 -28.74
C ARG A 52 -24.79 20.42 -29.93
N ARG A 53 -23.59 20.94 -29.71
CA ARG A 53 -22.54 21.12 -30.73
C ARG A 53 -21.51 19.99 -30.73
N GLY A 54 -21.72 18.93 -29.93
CA GLY A 54 -20.78 17.81 -29.81
C GLY A 54 -19.47 18.17 -29.10
N LEU A 55 -19.41 19.29 -28.38
CA LEU A 55 -18.19 19.74 -27.71
C LEU A 55 -18.10 19.14 -26.29
N PRO A 56 -17.00 18.45 -25.95
CA PRO A 56 -16.80 17.95 -24.60
C PRO A 56 -16.56 19.10 -23.63
N VAL A 57 -17.38 19.19 -22.58
CA VAL A 57 -17.24 20.20 -21.51
C VAL A 57 -16.83 19.51 -20.23
N TYR A 58 -15.70 19.95 -19.68
CA TYR A 58 -15.20 19.50 -18.40
C TYR A 58 -15.21 20.68 -17.43
N THR A 59 -15.93 20.55 -16.32
CA THR A 59 -15.83 21.50 -15.21
C THR A 59 -14.53 21.25 -14.46
N ARG A 60 -13.92 22.26 -13.82
CA ARG A 60 -12.67 22.11 -13.04
C ARG A 60 -12.72 20.93 -12.04
N GLY A 61 -13.88 20.71 -11.39
CA GLY A 61 -14.10 19.59 -10.48
C GLY A 61 -14.22 18.22 -11.18
N GLN A 62 -14.85 18.16 -12.35
CA GLN A 62 -14.91 16.95 -13.17
C GLN A 62 -13.55 16.60 -13.78
N LEU A 63 -12.78 17.60 -14.21
CA LEU A 63 -11.43 17.40 -14.74
C LEU A 63 -10.51 16.82 -13.66
N HIS A 64 -10.52 17.38 -12.44
CA HIS A 64 -9.78 16.82 -11.32
C HIS A 64 -10.26 15.42 -10.96
N GLY A 65 -11.56 15.19 -10.87
CA GLY A 65 -12.12 13.87 -10.54
C GLY A 65 -11.78 12.79 -11.57
N SER A 66 -11.87 13.11 -12.86
CA SER A 66 -11.51 12.19 -13.95
C SER A 66 -10.01 11.90 -13.96
N ILE A 67 -9.15 12.91 -13.78
CA ILE A 67 -7.70 12.71 -13.68
C ILE A 67 -7.39 11.75 -12.51
N LEU A 68 -7.95 11.99 -11.32
CA LEU A 68 -7.74 11.13 -10.16
C LEU A 68 -8.23 9.69 -10.40
N SER A 69 -9.36 9.50 -11.08
CA SER A 69 -9.89 8.16 -11.37
C SER A 69 -9.03 7.33 -12.34
N VAL A 70 -8.39 8.00 -13.31
CA VAL A 70 -7.45 7.35 -14.25
C VAL A 70 -6.16 6.96 -13.53
N PHE A 71 -5.68 7.83 -12.63
CA PHE A 71 -4.57 7.49 -11.74
C PHE A 71 -4.92 6.30 -10.83
N ASP A 72 -6.08 6.31 -10.17
CA ASP A 72 -6.53 5.22 -9.30
C ASP A 72 -6.61 3.87 -10.03
N SER A 73 -7.09 3.88 -11.28
CA SER A 73 -7.18 2.67 -12.10
C SER A 73 -5.79 2.11 -12.44
N THR A 74 -4.82 2.98 -12.73
CA THR A 74 -3.43 2.58 -13.01
C THR A 74 -2.76 2.02 -11.75
N PHE A 75 -3.03 2.61 -10.59
CA PHE A 75 -2.53 2.12 -9.30
C PHE A 75 -3.27 0.90 -8.75
N ALA A 76 -4.43 0.54 -9.31
CA ALA A 76 -5.20 -0.63 -8.88
C ALA A 76 -4.40 -1.93 -9.04
N VAL A 77 -3.64 -2.07 -10.13
CA VAL A 77 -2.78 -3.24 -10.37
C VAL A 77 -1.71 -3.36 -9.29
N THR A 78 -1.01 -2.26 -8.99
CA THR A 78 0.01 -2.24 -7.91
C THR A 78 -0.61 -2.55 -6.55
N ARG A 79 -1.83 -2.08 -6.28
CA ARG A 79 -2.57 -2.38 -5.05
C ARG A 79 -2.88 -3.88 -4.91
N SER A 80 -3.26 -4.53 -6.01
CA SER A 80 -3.48 -5.98 -6.05
C SER A 80 -2.17 -6.75 -5.83
N MET A 81 -1.09 -6.36 -6.51
CA MET A 81 0.23 -6.97 -6.30
C MET A 81 0.71 -6.82 -4.85
N ARG A 82 0.48 -5.67 -4.23
CA ARG A 82 0.81 -5.44 -2.81
C ARG A 82 0.12 -6.46 -1.90
N TRP A 83 -1.15 -6.76 -2.12
CA TRP A 83 -1.87 -7.78 -1.37
C TRP A 83 -1.30 -9.18 -1.60
N MET A 84 -0.96 -9.53 -2.84
CA MET A 84 -0.29 -10.80 -3.14
C MET A 84 1.07 -10.90 -2.43
N THR A 85 1.88 -9.84 -2.44
CA THR A 85 3.17 -9.81 -1.73
C THR A 85 3.00 -10.02 -0.24
N ILE A 86 2.01 -9.36 0.39
CA ILE A 86 1.69 -9.55 1.80
C ILE A 86 1.35 -11.01 2.09
N LEU A 87 0.54 -11.64 1.24
CA LEU A 87 0.13 -13.03 1.40
C LEU A 87 1.32 -13.99 1.28
N VAL A 88 2.16 -13.81 0.26
CA VAL A 88 3.37 -14.62 0.06
C VAL A 88 4.34 -14.46 1.23
N ALA A 89 4.54 -13.22 1.71
CA ALA A 89 5.37 -12.94 2.87
C ALA A 89 4.84 -13.62 4.14
N PHE A 90 3.52 -13.57 4.36
CA PHE A 90 2.88 -14.25 5.50
C PHE A 90 3.17 -15.75 5.49
N PHE A 91 2.94 -16.43 4.37
CA PHE A 91 3.19 -17.88 4.26
C PHE A 91 4.69 -18.22 4.37
N GLY A 92 5.57 -17.37 3.83
CA GLY A 92 7.01 -17.54 3.95
C GLY A 92 7.48 -17.46 5.41
N ILE A 93 7.05 -16.44 6.14
CA ILE A 93 7.38 -16.27 7.57
C ILE A 93 6.79 -17.41 8.40
N ALA A 94 5.49 -17.70 8.20
CA ALA A 94 4.80 -18.76 8.94
C ALA A 94 5.45 -20.13 8.69
N GLY A 95 5.82 -20.43 7.44
CA GLY A 95 6.51 -21.67 7.07
C GLY A 95 7.89 -21.78 7.70
N ALA A 96 8.70 -20.72 7.65
CA ALA A 96 10.03 -20.71 8.26
C ALA A 96 9.97 -20.92 9.78
N LEU A 97 9.09 -20.20 10.46
CA LEU A 97 8.90 -20.34 11.91
C LEU A 97 8.36 -21.72 12.29
N LEU A 98 7.43 -22.26 11.49
CA LEU A 98 6.90 -23.60 11.70
C LEU A 98 8.00 -24.66 11.62
N THR A 99 8.88 -24.57 10.61
CA THR A 99 10.04 -25.47 10.47
C THR A 99 10.95 -25.38 11.67
N LEU A 100 11.29 -24.17 12.12
CA LEU A 100 12.14 -23.95 13.30
C LEU A 100 11.54 -24.58 14.57
N PHE A 101 10.23 -24.42 14.79
CA PHE A 101 9.56 -25.05 15.93
C PHE A 101 9.49 -26.57 15.84
N MET A 102 9.37 -27.13 14.63
CA MET A 102 9.38 -28.58 14.42
C MET A 102 10.75 -29.18 14.71
N GLU A 103 11.83 -28.48 14.36
CA GLU A 103 13.21 -28.89 14.70
C GLU A 103 13.45 -28.85 16.21
N ARG A 104 12.96 -27.81 16.90
CA ARG A 104 13.04 -27.67 18.36
C ARG A 104 12.08 -28.56 19.14
N GLN A 105 11.24 -29.36 18.47
CA GLN A 105 10.24 -30.17 19.16
C GLN A 105 10.86 -31.22 20.12
N LYS A 106 12.10 -31.65 19.87
CA LYS A 106 12.85 -32.56 20.74
C LYS A 106 13.17 -31.93 22.10
N GLU A 107 13.37 -30.61 22.16
CA GLU A 107 13.66 -29.87 23.39
C GLU A 107 12.44 -29.84 24.33
N PHE A 108 11.22 -29.84 23.80
CA PHE A 108 9.99 -29.91 24.60
C PHE A 108 9.90 -31.20 25.44
N GLY A 109 10.45 -32.31 24.94
CA GLY A 109 10.54 -33.56 25.70
C GLY A 109 11.45 -33.42 26.94
N ILE A 110 12.54 -32.66 26.82
CA ILE A 110 13.50 -32.41 27.89
C ILE A 110 12.88 -31.49 28.95
N TYR A 111 12.21 -30.41 28.55
CA TYR A 111 11.52 -29.53 29.50
C TYR A 111 10.47 -30.29 30.32
N ARG A 112 9.78 -31.25 29.70
CA ARG A 112 8.84 -32.11 30.42
C ARG A 112 9.51 -33.07 31.39
N ALA A 113 10.67 -33.65 31.03
CA ALA A 113 11.43 -34.52 31.95
C ALA A 113 11.93 -33.74 33.18
N LEU A 114 12.14 -32.43 33.05
CA LEU A 114 12.48 -31.52 34.14
C LEU A 114 11.28 -31.05 34.97
N GLY A 115 10.06 -31.51 34.66
CA GLY A 115 8.85 -31.20 35.43
C GLY A 115 8.10 -29.93 35.02
N PHE A 116 8.43 -29.31 33.88
CA PHE A 116 7.68 -28.14 33.40
C PHE A 116 6.26 -28.51 32.98
N SER A 117 5.29 -27.66 33.35
CA SER A 117 3.90 -27.80 32.95
C SER A 117 3.68 -27.46 31.48
N THR A 118 2.65 -28.06 30.86
CA THR A 118 2.26 -27.81 29.46
C THR A 118 1.98 -26.33 29.18
N ARG A 119 1.47 -25.59 30.18
CA ARG A 119 1.22 -24.15 30.10
C ARG A 119 2.51 -23.33 30.09
N GLN A 120 3.51 -23.71 30.91
CA GLN A 120 4.80 -23.02 30.93
C GLN A 120 5.55 -23.20 29.62
N VAL A 121 5.57 -24.42 29.07
CA VAL A 121 6.19 -24.69 27.77
C VAL A 121 5.47 -23.91 26.66
N ALA A 122 4.14 -23.91 26.64
CA ALA A 122 3.37 -23.15 25.65
C ALA A 122 3.60 -21.63 25.75
N ALA A 123 3.66 -21.07 26.97
CA ALA A 123 3.92 -19.64 27.18
C ALA A 123 5.33 -19.24 26.71
N MET A 124 6.34 -20.09 26.98
CA MET A 124 7.71 -19.87 26.54
C MET A 124 7.83 -19.88 25.01
N THR A 125 7.22 -20.86 24.34
CA THR A 125 7.18 -20.90 22.87
C THR A 125 6.47 -19.69 22.27
N LEU A 126 5.40 -19.21 22.92
CA LEU A 126 4.67 -18.04 22.44
C LEU A 126 5.51 -16.75 22.58
N LEU A 127 6.24 -16.60 23.68
CA LEU A 127 7.19 -15.49 23.88
C LEU A 127 8.32 -15.52 22.86
N GLU A 128 8.87 -16.70 22.57
CA GLU A 128 9.91 -16.86 21.55
C GLU A 128 9.38 -16.49 20.15
N GLY A 129 8.20 -16.99 19.80
CA GLY A 129 7.51 -16.64 18.55
C GLY A 129 7.25 -15.14 18.42
N LEU A 130 6.75 -14.50 19.48
CA LEU A 130 6.57 -13.05 19.51
C LEU A 130 7.89 -12.30 19.34
N GLY A 131 8.96 -12.74 20.00
CA GLY A 131 10.31 -12.16 19.85
C GLY A 131 10.79 -12.23 18.40
N MET A 132 10.67 -13.40 17.76
CA MET A 132 10.99 -13.56 16.35
C MET A 132 10.12 -12.69 15.44
N GLY A 133 8.83 -12.53 15.76
CA GLY A 133 7.91 -11.64 15.04
C GLY A 133 8.34 -10.18 15.10
N VAL A 134 8.74 -9.69 16.30
CA VAL A 134 9.22 -8.32 16.49
C VAL A 134 10.51 -8.07 15.72
N VAL A 135 11.49 -8.99 15.81
CA VAL A 135 12.75 -8.87 15.06
C VAL A 135 12.49 -8.86 13.55
N SER A 136 11.62 -9.75 13.07
CA SER A 136 11.22 -9.80 11.65
C SER A 136 10.58 -8.49 11.20
N PHE A 137 9.70 -7.90 12.01
CA PHE A 137 9.07 -6.61 11.73
C PHE A 137 10.10 -5.49 11.65
N LEU A 138 10.98 -5.36 12.64
CA LEU A 138 12.00 -4.31 12.66
C LEU A 138 12.93 -4.38 11.44
N LEU A 139 13.38 -5.59 11.08
CA LEU A 139 14.20 -5.81 9.90
C LEU A 139 13.44 -5.48 8.61
N SER A 140 12.18 -5.90 8.49
CA SER A 140 11.33 -5.61 7.34
C SER A 140 11.13 -4.10 7.16
N VAL A 141 10.84 -3.37 8.24
CA VAL A 141 10.66 -1.91 8.22
C VAL A 141 11.95 -1.21 7.82
N GLY A 142 13.09 -1.60 8.41
CA GLY A 142 14.39 -1.00 8.10
C GLY A 142 14.78 -1.21 6.64
N VAL A 143 14.75 -2.46 6.17
CA VAL A 143 15.11 -2.82 4.79
C VAL A 143 14.12 -2.22 3.78
N GLY A 144 12.81 -2.32 4.06
CA GLY A 144 11.77 -1.79 3.19
C GLY A 144 11.83 -0.27 3.05
N THR A 145 12.02 0.46 4.15
CA THR A 145 12.16 1.92 4.13
C THR A 145 13.46 2.34 3.42
N GLY A 146 14.55 1.61 3.64
CA GLY A 146 15.83 1.84 2.94
C GLY A 146 15.69 1.66 1.43
N LEU A 147 15.04 0.58 0.98
CA LEU A 147 14.75 0.34 -0.43
C LEU A 147 13.86 1.42 -1.04
N ALA A 148 12.80 1.83 -0.33
CA ALA A 148 11.92 2.91 -0.77
C ALA A 148 12.67 4.23 -0.92
N TRP A 149 13.57 4.55 0.02
CA TRP A 149 14.40 5.75 -0.04
C TRP A 149 15.34 5.73 -1.26
N ILE A 150 16.01 4.60 -1.53
CA ILE A 150 16.87 4.44 -2.72
C ILE A 150 16.05 4.61 -4.00
N LEU A 151 14.87 4.00 -4.07
CA LEU A 151 14.01 4.08 -5.25
C LEU A 151 13.61 5.54 -5.56
N ILE A 152 13.27 6.31 -4.53
CA ILE A 152 12.85 7.71 -4.68
C ILE A 152 14.03 8.63 -4.95
N ARG A 153 15.13 8.49 -4.21
CA ARG A 153 16.26 9.44 -4.25
C ARG A 153 17.32 9.11 -5.30
N VAL A 154 17.41 7.88 -5.76
CA VAL A 154 18.44 7.47 -6.72
C VAL A 154 17.81 7.12 -8.05
N ILE A 155 16.85 6.19 -8.05
CA ILE A 155 16.29 5.65 -9.29
C ILE A 155 15.37 6.68 -9.95
N ASN A 156 14.41 7.26 -9.23
CA ASN A 156 13.47 8.21 -9.82
C ASN A 156 14.17 9.47 -10.37
N LEU A 157 15.15 9.99 -9.62
CA LEU A 157 15.98 11.12 -10.05
C LEU A 157 16.74 10.82 -11.35
N ARG A 158 17.35 9.64 -11.48
CA ARG A 158 18.10 9.28 -12.69
C ARG A 158 17.21 8.95 -13.88
N SER A 159 16.06 8.31 -13.66
CA SER A 159 15.19 7.83 -14.74
C SER A 159 14.25 8.90 -15.26
N PHE A 160 13.76 9.79 -14.40
CA PHE A 160 12.72 10.74 -14.80
C PHE A 160 13.09 12.20 -14.49
N ASN A 161 14.20 12.47 -13.81
CA ASN A 161 14.66 13.82 -13.44
C ASN A 161 13.69 14.60 -12.53
N TRP A 162 12.79 13.91 -11.82
CA TRP A 162 11.89 14.47 -10.80
C TRP A 162 11.85 13.57 -9.54
N THR A 163 11.40 14.14 -8.42
CA THR A 163 11.25 13.41 -7.15
C THR A 163 9.80 13.40 -6.70
N ILE A 164 9.34 12.25 -6.20
CA ILE A 164 8.08 12.15 -5.44
C ILE A 164 8.41 12.38 -3.96
N PHE A 165 7.61 13.19 -3.28
CA PHE A 165 7.75 13.37 -1.83
C PHE A 165 7.43 12.06 -1.11
N PHE A 166 8.33 11.62 -0.23
CA PHE A 166 8.07 10.47 0.62
C PHE A 166 7.04 10.87 1.68
N HIS A 167 5.81 10.41 1.52
CA HIS A 167 4.77 10.58 2.52
C HIS A 167 4.81 9.43 3.51
N TRP A 168 5.01 9.76 4.78
CA TRP A 168 4.95 8.80 5.86
C TRP A 168 3.49 8.43 6.13
N ASP A 169 3.03 7.38 5.46
CA ASP A 169 1.75 6.75 5.77
C ASP A 169 1.98 5.63 6.80
N ALA A 170 1.17 5.59 7.86
CA ALA A 170 1.27 4.58 8.91
C ALA A 170 0.73 3.22 8.46
N PHE A 171 -0.20 3.19 7.50
CA PHE A 171 -0.91 1.97 7.10
C PHE A 171 0.02 0.83 6.63
N PRO A 172 1.03 1.05 5.76
CA PRO A 172 1.94 -0.02 5.33
C PRO A 172 2.76 -0.62 6.47
N TYR A 173 3.19 0.21 7.42
CA TYR A 173 3.93 -0.24 8.59
C TYR A 173 3.05 -1.06 9.53
N LEU A 174 1.81 -0.62 9.78
CA LEU A 174 0.83 -1.37 10.56
C LEU A 174 0.48 -2.70 9.90
N ALA A 175 0.34 -2.74 8.57
CA ALA A 175 0.12 -3.98 7.83
C ALA A 175 1.31 -4.94 7.97
N ALA A 176 2.55 -4.45 7.85
CA ALA A 176 3.75 -5.26 8.07
C ALA A 176 3.84 -5.80 9.50
N ALA A 177 3.51 -4.98 10.51
CA ALA A 177 3.46 -5.39 11.91
C ALA A 177 2.40 -6.49 12.12
N ALA A 178 1.20 -6.28 11.60
CA ALA A 178 0.11 -7.25 11.69
C ALA A 178 0.49 -8.58 11.04
N VAL A 179 1.10 -8.55 9.86
CA VAL A 179 1.56 -9.76 9.16
C VAL A 179 2.62 -10.50 9.96
N ALA A 180 3.62 -9.80 10.50
CA ALA A 180 4.67 -10.42 11.31
C ALA A 180 4.12 -11.06 12.60
N VAL A 181 3.22 -10.36 13.30
CA VAL A 181 2.59 -10.86 14.53
C VAL A 181 1.65 -12.03 14.22
N LEU A 182 0.79 -11.92 13.20
CA LEU A 182 -0.14 -12.98 12.85
C LEU A 182 0.59 -14.23 12.33
N ALA A 183 1.66 -14.06 11.54
CA ALA A 183 2.46 -15.18 11.05
C ALA A 183 3.18 -15.90 12.19
N SER A 184 3.77 -15.14 13.13
CA SER A 184 4.45 -15.71 14.30
C SER A 184 3.50 -16.41 15.27
N LEU A 185 2.37 -15.79 15.59
CA LEU A 185 1.33 -16.40 16.42
C LEU A 185 0.73 -17.63 15.75
N GLY A 186 0.45 -17.57 14.44
CA GLY A 186 -0.07 -18.71 13.66
C GLY A 186 0.91 -19.88 13.65
N ALA A 187 2.20 -19.61 13.43
CA ALA A 187 3.25 -20.62 13.47
C ALA A 187 3.41 -21.24 14.87
N ALA A 188 3.34 -20.43 15.94
CA ALA A 188 3.43 -20.91 17.32
C ALA A 188 2.18 -21.66 17.80
N ALA A 189 1.00 -21.36 17.25
CA ALA A 189 -0.24 -22.03 17.61
C ALA A 189 -0.25 -23.52 17.23
N TYR A 190 0.41 -23.90 16.13
CA TYR A 190 0.50 -25.30 15.68
C TYR A 190 1.22 -26.23 16.69
N PRO A 191 2.47 -25.96 17.12
CA PRO A 191 3.16 -26.78 18.12
C PRO A 191 2.45 -26.76 19.46
N ILE A 192 1.90 -25.62 19.90
CA ILE A 192 1.10 -25.55 21.14
C ILE A 192 -0.08 -26.53 21.07
N ARG A 193 -0.82 -26.52 19.96
CA ARG A 193 -1.97 -27.42 19.75
C ARG A 193 -1.55 -28.89 19.70
N LYS A 194 -0.38 -29.19 19.14
CA LYS A 194 0.21 -30.54 19.12
C LYS A 194 0.59 -31.00 20.53
N VAL A 195 1.23 -30.13 21.31
CA VAL A 195 1.59 -30.38 22.71
C VAL A 195 0.34 -30.62 23.59
N TYR A 196 -0.76 -29.91 23.34
CA TYR A 196 -2.02 -30.20 24.05
C TYR A 196 -2.72 -31.49 23.61
N ARG A 197 -2.51 -31.97 22.38
CA ARG A 197 -3.20 -33.18 21.85
C ARG A 197 -2.43 -34.48 22.04
N THR A 198 -1.10 -34.47 21.99
CA THR A 198 -0.30 -35.70 22.06
C THR A 198 -0.09 -36.17 23.51
N TYR A 199 -0.14 -35.25 24.47
CA TYR A 199 0.21 -35.52 25.86
C TYR A 199 -0.91 -35.82 26.87
N PRO A 200 -2.23 -35.63 26.61
CA PRO A 200 -3.28 -36.12 27.50
C PRO A 200 -3.22 -37.64 27.69
N GLN A 201 -2.71 -38.36 26.69
CA GLN A 201 -2.68 -39.83 26.67
C GLN A 201 -1.58 -40.44 27.55
N LEU A 202 -0.54 -39.68 27.89
CA LEU A 202 0.53 -40.12 28.80
C LEU A 202 0.13 -39.97 30.28
N GLN A 203 -0.79 -39.06 30.60
CA GLN A 203 -1.29 -38.87 31.97
C GLN A 203 -2.28 -39.95 32.42
N ILE A 204 -2.94 -40.65 31.49
CA ILE A 204 -3.92 -41.71 31.82
C ILE A 204 -3.22 -43.08 31.97
N ARG A 205 -1.91 -43.16 31.71
CA ARG A 205 -1.16 -44.43 31.71
C ARG A 205 -0.29 -44.64 32.95
N GLU A 206 -0.30 -43.69 33.88
CA GLU A 206 0.44 -43.72 35.15
C GLU A 206 -0.46 -43.80 36.40
N GLU A 207 -1.78 -43.98 36.22
CA GLU A 207 -2.67 -44.48 37.30
C GLU A 207 -2.98 -45.97 37.08
#